data_AF-A0AAU4P2Y8-F1
#
_entry.id   AF-A0AAU4P2Y8-F1
#
_cell.length_a   1.000
_cell.length_b   1.000
_cell.length_c   1.000
_cell.angle_alpha   90.00
_cell.angle_beta   90.00
_cell.angle_gamma   90.00
#
_symmetry.space_group_name_H-M   'P 1'
#
loop_
_entity.id
_entity.type
_entity.pdbx_description
1 polymer ?
#
loop_
_entity_poly.entity_id
_entity_poly.type
_entity_poly.pdbx_seq_one_letter_code
_entity_poly.pdbx_strand_id
1 'polypeptide(L)'
;MSRNQASDVERVPTTKVSTAEVPSAEWGWSGEGPRTSRIAGWVTVAILLVMIIGNHTGRVEDIWLVGFAVAIAGLLVRDILLRRKPRRS
;
A
#
# COMPACT_ATOMS: atom_id res chain seq x y z
N MET A 1 -3.27 -50.64 -5.20
CA MET A 1 -3.81 -49.51 -5.99
C MET A 1 -3.82 -48.30 -5.07
N SER A 2 -2.69 -47.57 -5.02
CA SER A 2 -2.47 -46.49 -4.05
C SER A 2 -3.12 -45.21 -4.57
N ARG A 3 -4.17 -44.75 -3.87
CA ARG A 3 -4.81 -43.47 -4.15
C ARG A 3 -3.85 -42.37 -3.69
N ASN A 4 -3.21 -41.71 -4.65
CA ASN A 4 -2.30 -40.58 -4.44
C ASN A 4 -3.07 -39.36 -3.92
N GLN A 5 -3.51 -39.43 -2.66
CA GLN A 5 -4.34 -38.43 -2.00
C GLN A 5 -3.50 -37.35 -1.30
N ALA A 6 -2.35 -36.97 -1.88
CA ALA A 6 -1.34 -36.16 -1.20
C ALA A 6 -1.22 -34.71 -1.69
N SER A 7 -2.01 -34.25 -2.66
CA SER A 7 -1.91 -32.85 -3.14
C SER A 7 -3.18 -32.02 -3.03
N ASP A 8 -4.29 -32.60 -2.54
CA ASP A 8 -5.52 -31.86 -2.22
C ASP A 8 -5.50 -31.41 -0.75
N VAL A 9 -4.37 -30.84 -0.33
CA VAL A 9 -4.37 -30.00 0.87
C VAL A 9 -4.89 -28.66 0.38
N GLU A 10 -6.22 -28.54 0.40
CA GLU A 10 -6.95 -27.31 0.24
C GLU A 10 -6.25 -26.20 1.04
N ARG A 11 -5.46 -25.38 0.35
CA ARG A 11 -4.80 -24.23 0.94
C ARG A 11 -5.91 -23.22 1.21
N VAL A 12 -6.48 -23.28 2.41
CA VAL A 12 -7.43 -22.29 2.92
C VAL A 12 -6.83 -20.89 2.64
N PRO A 13 -7.38 -20.12 1.69
CA PRO A 13 -6.82 -18.82 1.37
C PRO A 13 -7.21 -17.89 2.52
N THR A 14 -6.25 -17.52 3.36
CA THR A 14 -6.47 -16.58 4.48
C THR A 14 -6.52 -15.12 4.03
N THR A 15 -6.78 -14.85 2.75
CA THR A 15 -6.92 -13.51 2.17
C THR A 15 -8.37 -13.03 2.35
N LYS A 16 -8.53 -11.81 2.89
CA LYS A 16 -9.84 -11.17 3.14
C LYS A 16 -10.67 -10.84 1.89
N VAL A 17 -10.25 -11.29 0.71
CA VAL A 17 -10.95 -11.13 -0.58
C VAL A 17 -10.94 -12.49 -1.25
N SER A 18 -12.13 -13.02 -1.55
CA SER A 18 -12.29 -14.30 -2.24
C SER A 18 -11.92 -14.16 -3.71
N THR A 19 -11.24 -15.16 -4.29
CA THR A 19 -10.98 -15.27 -5.75
C THR A 19 -12.27 -15.20 -6.58
N ALA A 20 -13.43 -15.44 -5.95
CA ALA A 20 -14.74 -15.28 -6.58
C ALA A 20 -15.09 -13.83 -6.95
N GLU A 21 -14.50 -12.82 -6.30
CA GLU A 21 -14.78 -11.40 -6.57
C GLU A 21 -13.92 -10.86 -7.72
N VAL A 22 -12.62 -11.19 -7.74
CA VAL A 22 -11.67 -10.84 -8.80
C VAL A 22 -10.67 -11.96 -9.01
N PRO A 23 -10.53 -12.52 -10.23
CA PRO A 23 -9.61 -13.63 -10.50
C PRO A 23 -8.16 -13.26 -10.20
N SER A 24 -7.75 -11.99 -10.34
CA SER A 24 -6.39 -11.53 -9.99
C SER A 24 -6.01 -11.72 -8.51
N ALA A 25 -6.96 -12.00 -7.62
CA ALA A 25 -6.64 -12.34 -6.23
C ALA A 25 -5.78 -13.60 -6.12
N GLU A 26 -5.84 -14.51 -7.10
CA GLU A 26 -5.00 -15.71 -7.16
C GLU A 26 -3.51 -15.42 -7.40
N TRP A 27 -3.17 -14.26 -7.99
CA TRP A 27 -1.78 -13.82 -8.19
C TRP A 27 -1.21 -13.08 -6.97
N GLY A 28 -2.03 -12.82 -5.95
CA GLY A 28 -1.60 -12.28 -4.64
C GLY A 28 -1.62 -10.75 -4.49
N TRP A 29 -1.95 -10.00 -5.55
CA TRP A 29 -1.91 -8.52 -5.52
C TRP A 29 -3.22 -7.89 -5.03
N SER A 30 -4.36 -8.57 -5.18
CA SER A 30 -5.69 -8.03 -4.81
C SER A 30 -5.93 -7.94 -3.29
N GLY A 31 -5.00 -8.40 -2.48
CA GLY A 31 -5.05 -8.37 -1.02
C GLY A 31 -4.27 -7.22 -0.39
N GLU A 32 -4.11 -6.08 -1.07
CA GLU A 32 -3.26 -5.00 -0.57
C GLU A 32 -3.80 -4.45 0.76
N GLY A 33 -3.12 -4.82 1.85
CA GLY A 33 -3.53 -4.47 3.19
C GLY A 33 -3.39 -2.96 3.42
N PRO A 34 -4.28 -2.33 4.22
CA PRO A 34 -4.20 -0.90 4.58
C PRO A 34 -2.86 -0.49 5.25
N ARG A 35 -2.05 -1.47 5.68
CA ARG A 35 -0.71 -1.24 6.22
C ARG A 35 0.34 -1.12 5.13
N THR A 36 0.27 -1.97 4.10
CA THR A 36 1.23 -1.99 2.98
C THR A 36 1.15 -0.69 2.18
N SER A 37 -0.07 -0.24 1.85
CA SER A 37 -0.28 1.03 1.14
C SER A 37 0.23 2.25 1.90
N ARG A 38 0.17 2.24 3.24
CA ARG A 38 0.77 3.30 4.07
C ARG A 38 2.29 3.29 4.05
N ILE A 39 2.88 2.10 4.16
CA ILE A 39 4.34 1.96 4.09
C ILE A 39 4.82 2.45 2.73
N ALA A 40 4.17 2.02 1.63
CA ALA A 40 4.45 2.50 0.29
C ALA A 40 4.34 4.03 0.20
N GLY A 41 3.27 4.62 0.74
CA GLY A 41 3.10 6.07 0.77
C GLY A 41 4.22 6.81 1.51
N TRP A 42 4.64 6.32 2.69
CA TRP A 42 5.76 6.93 3.42
C TRP A 42 7.09 6.76 2.71
N VAL A 43 7.31 5.63 2.03
CA VAL A 43 8.49 5.42 1.18
C VAL A 43 8.51 6.41 0.02
N THR A 44 7.37 6.65 -0.64
CA THR A 44 7.26 7.67 -1.70
C THR A 44 7.61 9.06 -1.17
N VAL A 45 7.10 9.44 0.00
CA VAL A 45 7.46 10.72 0.65
C VAL A 45 8.96 10.82 0.89
N ALA A 46 9.59 9.76 1.41
CA ALA A 46 11.03 9.75 1.66
C ALA A 46 11.85 9.92 0.37
N ILE A 47 11.46 9.22 -0.71
CA ILE A 47 12.12 9.35 -2.03
C ILE A 47 12.02 10.78 -2.54
N LEU A 48 10.84 11.40 -2.50
CA LEU A 48 10.64 12.78 -2.96
C LEU A 48 11.52 13.78 -2.19
N LEU A 49 11.70 13.57 -0.87
CA LEU A 49 12.57 14.43 -0.06
C LEU A 49 14.05 14.22 -0.35
N VAL A 50 14.48 12.98 -0.60
CA VAL A 50 15.86 12.68 -1.00
C VAL A 50 16.18 13.33 -2.35
N MET A 51 15.22 13.37 -3.27
CA MET A 51 15.38 14.01 -4.59
C MET A 51 15.61 15.53 -4.54
N ILE A 52 15.37 16.19 -3.40
CA ILE A 52 15.72 17.62 -3.21
C ILE A 52 17.25 17.79 -3.13
N ILE A 53 17.96 16.76 -2.68
CA ILE A 53 19.41 16.79 -2.51
C ILE A 53 20.06 16.50 -3.88
N GLY A 54 20.26 17.55 -4.67
CA GLY A 54 20.79 17.44 -6.02
C GLY A 54 21.25 18.78 -6.61
N ASN A 55 21.70 18.77 -7.86
CA ASN A 55 22.20 19.95 -8.58
C ASN A 55 21.06 20.82 -9.15
N HIS A 56 20.05 21.12 -8.33
CA HIS A 56 18.93 21.96 -8.74
C HIS A 56 19.37 23.44 -8.75
N THR A 57 19.49 24.02 -9.94
CA THR A 57 19.74 25.47 -10.11
C THR A 57 18.44 26.28 -10.05
N GLY A 58 17.29 25.66 -10.32
CA GLY A 58 15.97 26.28 -10.27
C GLY A 58 15.16 25.78 -9.08
N ARG A 59 14.65 26.70 -8.25
CA ARG A 59 13.81 26.38 -7.08
C ARG A 59 12.44 25.77 -7.43
N VAL A 60 12.07 25.74 -8.70
CA VAL A 60 10.74 25.27 -9.15
C VAL A 60 10.60 23.77 -8.93
N GLU A 61 11.63 22.97 -9.24
CA GLU A 61 11.60 21.52 -9.01
C GLU A 61 11.45 21.20 -7.53
N ASP A 62 12.21 21.87 -6.66
CA ASP A 62 12.13 21.70 -5.20
C ASP A 62 10.72 22.00 -4.68
N ILE A 63 10.08 23.06 -5.19
CA ILE A 63 8.70 23.43 -4.79
C ILE A 63 7.72 22.32 -5.15
N TRP A 64 7.84 21.71 -6.33
CA TRP A 64 6.99 20.61 -6.73
C TRP A 64 7.26 19.34 -5.92
N LEU A 65 8.54 18.98 -5.71
CA LEU A 65 8.93 17.81 -4.90
C LEU A 65 8.40 17.94 -3.46
N VAL A 66 8.60 19.09 -2.83
CA VAL A 66 8.09 19.38 -1.48
C VAL A 66 6.57 19.42 -1.48
N GLY A 67 5.95 20.05 -2.48
CA GLY A 67 4.49 20.13 -2.62
C GLY A 67 3.84 18.75 -2.66
N PHE A 68 4.36 17.84 -3.49
CA PHE A 68 3.86 16.46 -3.57
C PHE A 68 4.15 15.66 -2.30
N ALA A 69 5.34 15.81 -1.71
CA ALA A 69 5.69 15.15 -0.46
C ALA A 69 4.71 15.54 0.68
N VAL A 70 4.42 16.84 0.82
CA VAL A 70 3.48 17.36 1.83
C VAL A 70 2.05 16.88 1.54
N ALA A 71 1.61 16.88 0.29
CA ALA A 71 0.27 16.41 -0.07
C ALA A 71 0.07 14.94 0.32
N ILE A 72 1.01 14.06 -0.03
CA ILE A 72 0.94 12.62 0.27
C ILE A 72 1.03 12.39 1.79
N ALA A 73 1.98 13.04 2.48
CA ALA A 73 2.11 12.94 3.93
C ALA A 73 0.83 13.39 4.65
N GLY A 74 0.20 14.48 4.19
CA GLY A 74 -1.07 14.97 4.72
C GLY A 74 -2.21 13.96 4.57
N LEU A 75 -2.31 13.28 3.43
CA LEU A 75 -3.29 12.22 3.20
C LEU A 75 -3.07 11.01 4.12
N LEU A 76 -1.81 10.59 4.30
CA LEU A 76 -1.46 9.48 5.20
C LEU A 76 -1.77 9.81 6.66
N VAL A 77 -1.40 11.01 7.11
CA VAL A 77 -1.73 11.48 8.47
C VAL A 77 -3.24 11.54 8.66
N ARG A 78 -3.99 12.07 7.69
CA ARG A 78 -5.46 12.09 7.73
C ARG A 78 -6.05 10.68 7.82
N ASP A 79 -5.57 9.72 7.02
CA ASP A 79 -6.03 8.32 7.08
C ASP A 79 -5.79 7.70 8.46
N ILE A 80 -4.63 7.97 9.06
CA ILE A 80 -4.29 7.49 10.42
C ILE A 80 -5.24 8.12 11.46
N LEU A 81 -5.50 9.42 11.37
CA LEU A 81 -6.37 10.14 12.31
C LEU A 81 -7.83 9.70 12.21
N LEU A 82 -8.38 9.58 10.99
CA LEU A 82 -9.79 9.20 10.78
C LEU A 82 -10.10 7.80 11.31
N ARG A 83 -9.12 6.90 11.30
CA ARG A 83 -9.31 5.53 11.80
C ARG A 83 -9.24 5.40 13.32
N ARG A 84 -8.72 6.42 14.01
CA ARG A 84 -8.74 6.48 15.48
C ARG A 84 -10.13 6.77 16.03
N LYS A 85 -11.08 7.24 15.21
CA LYS A 85 -12.46 7.42 15.62
C LYS A 85 -13.14 6.04 15.63
N PRO A 86 -13.49 5.47 16.81
CA PRO A 86 -14.27 4.24 16.85
C PRO A 86 -15.57 4.49 16.08
N ARG A 87 -15.86 3.64 15.09
CA ARG A 87 -17.19 3.65 14.45
C ARG A 87 -18.19 3.40 15.57
N ARG A 88 -18.98 4.41 15.94
CA ARG A 88 -20.16 4.19 16.78
C ARG A 88 -21.08 3.30 15.95
N SER A 89 -21.23 2.03 16.37
CA SER A 89 -22.27 1.14 15.87
C SER A 89 -23.61 1.57 16.44
#